data_AF-A0A9D7VFG5-F1
#
_entry.id   AF-A0A9D7VFG5-F1
#
_cell.length_a   1.000
_cell.length_b   1.000
_cell.length_c   1.000
_cell.angle_alpha   90.00
_cell.angle_beta   90.00
_cell.angle_gamma   90.00
#
_symmetry.space_group_name_H-M   'P 1'
#
loop_
_entity.id
_entity.type
_entity.pdbx_description
1 polymer ?
#
loop_
_entity_poly.entity_id
_entity_poly.type
_entity_poly.pdbx_seq_one_letter_code
_entity_poly.pdbx_strand_id
1 'polypeptide(L)'
;MKVIASVLSILRPVRFLVVAFTCALMLFSSAYPAFAIDSYQSKPTEGETQLLDIQRQTDEAARKPPIGLEETQEKTQGGLNEVQGTADIDKQKRPENSQSATSVEESIKNVLDKVTGK
;
A
#
# COMPACT_ATOMS: atom_id res chain seq x y z
N MET A 1 -15.52 37.83 -41.74
CA MET A 1 -16.53 36.97 -41.07
C MET A 1 -16.42 35.48 -41.42
N LYS A 2 -16.13 35.09 -42.67
CA LYS A 2 -16.01 33.65 -43.07
C LYS A 2 -14.95 32.85 -42.30
N VAL A 3 -13.78 33.42 -42.05
CA VAL A 3 -12.66 32.73 -41.36
C VAL A 3 -13.01 32.43 -39.89
N ILE A 4 -13.65 33.37 -39.20
CA ILE A 4 -14.07 33.23 -37.80
C ILE A 4 -15.18 32.18 -37.68
N ALA A 5 -16.14 32.16 -38.62
CA ALA A 5 -17.20 31.15 -38.65
C ALA A 5 -16.67 29.73 -38.89
N SER A 6 -15.67 29.57 -39.77
CA SER A 6 -15.01 28.27 -40.01
C SER A 6 -14.24 27.78 -38.78
N VAL A 7 -13.55 28.66 -38.06
CA VAL A 7 -12.83 28.32 -36.81
C VAL A 7 -13.80 27.90 -35.70
N LEU A 8 -14.90 28.64 -35.51
CA LEU A 8 -15.94 28.26 -34.53
C LEU A 8 -16.64 26.93 -34.90
N SER A 9 -16.77 26.63 -36.19
CA SER A 9 -17.36 25.37 -36.66
C SER A 9 -16.48 24.15 -36.37
N ILE A 10 -15.15 24.31 -36.30
CA ILE A 10 -14.18 23.25 -35.96
C ILE A 10 -14.06 23.06 -34.45
N LEU A 11 -14.32 24.11 -33.65
CA LEU A 11 -14.27 24.06 -32.18
C LEU A 11 -15.26 23.07 -31.55
N ARG A 12 -16.45 22.87 -32.16
CA ARG A 12 -17.47 21.93 -31.66
C ARG A 12 -17.06 20.46 -31.76
N PRO A 13 -16.62 19.93 -32.92
CA PRO A 13 -16.16 18.54 -33.01
C PRO A 13 -14.85 18.30 -32.25
N VAL A 14 -13.93 19.27 -32.20
CA VAL A 14 -12.70 19.14 -31.40
C VAL A 14 -13.02 19.02 -29.91
N ARG A 15 -13.97 19.81 -29.39
CA ARG A 15 -14.43 19.69 -28.00
C ARG A 15 -15.03 18.32 -27.71
N PHE A 16 -15.80 17.77 -28.64
CA PHE A 16 -16.37 16.42 -28.49
C PHE A 16 -15.27 15.35 -28.48
N LEU A 17 -14.26 15.45 -29.35
CA LEU A 17 -13.11 14.54 -29.37
C LEU A 17 -12.31 14.60 -28.06
N VAL A 18 -12.03 15.79 -27.53
CA VAL A 18 -11.32 15.94 -26.26
C VAL A 18 -12.12 15.32 -25.10
N VAL A 19 -13.44 15.53 -25.06
CA VAL A 19 -14.31 14.91 -24.05
C VAL A 19 -14.33 13.39 -24.20
N ALA A 20 -14.50 12.86 -25.40
CA ALA A 20 -14.48 11.42 -25.65
C ALA A 20 -13.13 10.80 -25.25
N PHE A 21 -12.02 11.47 -25.57
CA PHE A 21 -10.67 11.01 -25.24
C PHE A 21 -10.41 11.04 -23.73
N THR A 22 -10.85 12.09 -23.03
CA THR A 22 -10.72 12.17 -21.56
C THR A 22 -11.60 11.14 -20.85
N CYS A 23 -12.82 10.89 -21.34
CA CYS A 23 -13.67 9.81 -20.83
C CYS A 23 -13.04 8.43 -21.07
N ALA A 24 -12.49 8.18 -22.26
CA ALA A 24 -11.77 6.94 -22.56
C ALA A 24 -10.55 6.78 -21.65
N LEU A 25 -9.73 7.83 -21.49
CA LEU A 25 -8.58 7.81 -20.58
C LEU A 25 -9.01 7.52 -19.13
N MET A 26 -10.09 8.11 -18.63
CA MET A 26 -10.61 7.78 -17.29
C MET A 26 -11.03 6.32 -17.17
N LEU A 27 -11.78 5.80 -18.15
CA LEU A 27 -12.23 4.41 -18.15
C LEU A 27 -11.05 3.43 -18.21
N PHE A 28 -10.10 3.65 -19.11
CA PHE A 28 -8.91 2.79 -19.25
C PHE A 28 -7.88 3.00 -18.12
N SER A 29 -7.85 4.18 -17.48
CA SER A 29 -7.00 4.43 -16.31
C SER A 29 -7.47 3.67 -15.06
N SER A 30 -8.73 3.23 -15.01
CA SER A 30 -9.22 2.36 -13.93
C SER A 30 -8.93 0.87 -14.15
N ALA A 31 -8.61 0.48 -15.39
CA ALA A 31 -8.34 -0.91 -15.77
C ALA A 31 -6.91 -1.36 -15.42
N TYR A 32 -6.00 -0.40 -15.25
CA TYR A 32 -4.68 -0.64 -14.70
C TYR A 32 -4.68 -0.10 -13.28
N PRO A 33 -4.77 -0.96 -12.25
CA PRO A 33 -4.49 -0.54 -10.88
C PRO A 33 -3.16 0.22 -10.91
N ALA A 34 -3.05 1.31 -10.14
CA ALA A 34 -1.75 1.91 -9.89
C ALA A 34 -0.77 0.76 -9.57
N PHE A 35 0.42 0.77 -10.17
CA PHE A 35 1.49 -0.17 -9.84
C PHE A 35 1.97 0.08 -8.39
N ALA A 36 1.07 -0.07 -7.43
CA ALA A 36 1.40 -0.36 -6.06
C ALA A 36 2.01 -1.74 -6.08
N ILE A 37 3.18 -1.83 -5.46
CA ILE A 37 3.98 -3.04 -5.37
C ILE A 37 3.08 -4.20 -4.93
N ASP A 38 3.07 -5.29 -5.69
CA ASP A 38 2.26 -6.51 -5.42
C ASP A 38 2.50 -7.09 -4.02
N SER A 39 3.57 -6.65 -3.34
CA SER A 39 3.88 -6.99 -1.95
C SER A 39 2.83 -6.56 -0.92
N TYR A 40 1.86 -5.71 -1.28
CA TYR A 40 0.84 -5.20 -0.35
C TYR A 40 -0.61 -5.49 -0.77
N GLN A 41 -0.87 -6.56 -1.53
CA GLN A 41 -2.25 -6.94 -1.84
C GLN A 41 -2.97 -7.50 -0.58
N SER A 42 -3.83 -6.68 0.03
CA SER A 42 -4.91 -7.15 0.89
C SER A 42 -6.03 -7.75 0.04
N LYS A 43 -6.82 -8.68 0.60
CA LYS A 43 -7.99 -9.18 -0.12
C LYS A 43 -8.96 -8.02 -0.36
N PRO A 44 -9.62 -7.92 -1.53
CA PRO A 44 -10.55 -6.82 -1.82
C PRO A 44 -11.70 -6.65 -0.81
N THR A 45 -12.02 -7.71 -0.06
CA THR A 45 -13.05 -7.75 0.99
C THR A 45 -12.49 -7.57 2.40
N GLU A 46 -11.17 -7.54 2.57
CA GLU A 46 -10.51 -7.35 3.87
C GLU A 46 -10.09 -5.89 4.01
N GLY A 47 -10.56 -5.24 5.07
CA GLY A 47 -10.06 -3.92 5.47
C GLY A 47 -8.64 -4.00 6.03
N GLU A 48 -8.08 -2.86 6.41
CA GLU A 48 -6.78 -2.81 7.05
C GLU A 48 -6.76 -3.61 8.37
N THR A 49 -5.79 -4.50 8.50
CA THR A 49 -5.58 -5.27 9.73
C THR A 49 -5.12 -4.34 10.85
N GLN A 50 -5.96 -4.16 11.87
CA GLN A 50 -5.65 -3.27 12.98
C GLN A 50 -4.80 -3.98 14.05
N LEU A 51 -3.69 -3.35 14.45
CA LEU A 51 -2.76 -3.79 15.49
C LEU A 51 -2.96 -2.99 16.79
N LEU A 52 -4.20 -2.98 17.29
CA LEU A 52 -4.63 -2.10 18.38
C LEU A 52 -3.95 -2.44 19.72
N ASP A 53 -3.64 -3.70 19.98
CA ASP A 53 -2.97 -4.09 21.22
C ASP A 53 -1.51 -3.67 21.21
N ILE A 54 -0.83 -3.78 20.06
CA ILE A 54 0.53 -3.22 19.89
C ILE A 54 0.52 -1.72 20.10
N GLN A 55 -0.44 -1.01 19.50
CA GLN A 55 -0.55 0.43 19.65
C GLN A 55 -0.75 0.81 21.12
N ARG A 56 -1.68 0.14 21.80
CA ARG A 56 -1.93 0.35 23.23
C ARG A 56 -0.67 0.09 24.07
N GLN A 57 0.04 -1.01 23.85
CA GLN A 57 1.25 -1.32 24.61
C GLN A 57 2.39 -0.33 24.33
N THR A 58 2.51 0.13 23.08
CA THR A 58 3.46 1.20 22.70
C THR A 58 3.13 2.51 23.40
N ASP A 59 1.86 2.91 23.41
CA ASP A 59 1.40 4.13 24.07
C ASP A 59 1.60 4.07 25.59
N GLU A 60 1.39 2.90 26.20
CA GLU A 60 1.66 2.66 27.61
C GLU A 60 3.16 2.74 27.92
N ALA A 61 4.00 2.10 27.10
CA ALA A 61 5.46 2.11 27.27
C ALA A 61 6.03 3.53 27.10
N ALA A 62 5.51 4.30 26.15
CA ALA A 62 5.93 5.69 25.90
C ALA A 62 5.65 6.64 27.09
N ARG A 63 4.71 6.27 27.99
CA ARG A 63 4.32 7.07 29.16
C ARG A 63 5.00 6.61 30.45
N LYS A 64 5.76 5.52 30.42
CA LYS A 64 6.40 4.92 31.60
C LYS A 64 7.92 5.14 31.54
N PRO A 65 8.62 5.04 32.70
CA PRO A 65 10.07 4.92 32.70
C PRO A 65 10.53 3.73 31.85
N PRO A 66 11.81 3.69 31.43
CA PRO A 66 12.37 2.56 30.69
C PRO A 66 12.08 1.22 31.37
N ILE A 67 11.73 0.22 30.56
CA ILE A 67 11.37 -1.12 31.02
C ILE A 67 12.58 -1.77 31.70
N GLY A 68 12.35 -2.35 32.87
CA GLY A 68 13.39 -3.03 33.65
C GLY A 68 13.79 -4.39 33.07
N LEU A 69 14.93 -4.93 33.53
CA LEU A 69 15.44 -6.22 33.04
C LEU A 69 14.51 -7.40 33.32
N GLU A 70 13.86 -7.42 34.49
CA GLU A 70 12.92 -8.49 34.87
C GLU A 70 11.67 -8.46 33.97
N GLU A 71 11.03 -7.30 33.82
CA GLU A 71 9.89 -7.12 32.93
C GLU A 71 10.26 -7.40 31.47
N THR A 72 11.46 -7.01 31.04
CA THR A 72 11.99 -7.34 29.71
C THR A 72 12.08 -8.85 29.51
N GLN A 73 12.62 -9.57 30.49
CA GLN A 73 12.74 -11.04 30.43
C GLN A 73 11.37 -11.70 30.39
N GLU A 74 10.44 -11.28 31.23
CA GLU A 74 9.06 -11.81 31.26
C GLU A 74 8.35 -11.58 29.93
N LYS A 75 8.38 -10.34 29.40
CA LYS A 75 7.67 -10.01 28.16
C LYS A 75 8.31 -10.60 26.91
N THR A 76 9.62 -10.76 26.91
CA THR A 76 10.35 -11.36 25.77
C THR A 76 10.31 -12.88 25.82
N GLN A 77 9.99 -13.50 26.97
CA GLN A 77 9.83 -14.94 27.10
C GLN A 77 8.59 -15.42 26.33
N GLY A 78 8.79 -15.78 25.06
CA GLY A 78 7.72 -16.17 24.14
C GLY A 78 7.00 -14.99 23.48
N GLY A 79 7.42 -13.75 23.76
CA GLY A 79 6.94 -12.54 23.12
C GLY A 79 7.83 -12.04 21.98
N LEU A 80 7.35 -11.01 21.30
CA LEU A 80 8.00 -10.34 20.18
C LEU A 80 9.15 -9.42 20.63
N ASN A 81 8.92 -8.64 21.68
CA ASN A 81 9.88 -7.75 22.33
C ASN A 81 9.32 -7.24 23.67
N GLU A 82 10.10 -6.45 24.39
CA GLU A 82 9.78 -5.90 25.71
C GLU A 82 8.61 -4.91 25.72
N VAL A 83 8.32 -4.26 24.59
CA VAL A 83 7.19 -3.33 24.47
C VAL A 83 5.91 -4.06 24.11
N GLN A 84 5.95 -4.92 23.09
CA GLN A 84 4.78 -5.56 22.49
C GLN A 84 4.37 -6.86 23.18
N GLY A 85 5.30 -7.54 23.87
CA GLY A 85 5.06 -8.90 24.37
C GLY A 85 4.47 -9.78 23.27
N THR A 86 3.32 -10.41 23.52
CA THR A 86 2.60 -11.22 22.53
C THR A 86 1.46 -10.49 21.81
N ALA A 87 1.37 -9.17 21.94
CA ALA A 87 0.29 -8.36 21.35
C ALA A 87 0.19 -8.57 19.84
N ASP A 88 -1.02 -8.88 19.37
CA ASP A 88 -1.37 -9.07 17.97
C ASP A 88 -0.41 -10.00 17.20
N ILE A 89 0.24 -10.95 17.89
CA ILE A 89 1.26 -11.84 17.29
C ILE A 89 0.70 -12.69 16.14
N ASP A 90 -0.60 -13.02 16.21
CA ASP A 90 -1.34 -13.76 15.19
C ASP A 90 -1.71 -12.90 13.97
N LYS A 91 -1.74 -11.57 14.13
CA LYS A 91 -2.07 -10.62 13.06
C LYS A 91 -0.85 -10.16 12.28
N GLN A 92 0.35 -10.35 12.84
CA GLN A 92 1.60 -9.97 12.19
C GLN A 92 2.04 -10.97 11.12
N LYS A 93 2.66 -10.45 10.07
CA LYS A 93 3.32 -11.23 9.03
C LYS A 93 4.67 -11.73 9.54
N ARG A 94 4.87 -13.03 9.45
CA ARG A 94 6.05 -13.78 9.89
C ARG A 94 6.48 -14.75 8.80
N PRO A 95 7.75 -15.18 8.77
CA PRO A 95 8.23 -16.13 7.77
C PRO A 95 7.35 -17.38 7.67
N GLU A 96 6.82 -17.86 8.79
CA GLU A 96 6.02 -19.09 8.86
C GLU A 96 4.58 -18.93 8.33
N ASN A 97 4.06 -17.71 8.20
CA ASN A 97 2.69 -17.43 7.75
C ASN A 97 2.62 -16.50 6.51
N SER A 98 3.78 -16.22 5.88
CA SER A 98 3.93 -15.24 4.80
C SER A 98 4.83 -15.72 3.66
N GLN A 99 5.00 -17.03 3.49
CA GLN A 99 5.87 -17.61 2.45
C GLN A 99 5.43 -17.27 1.02
N SER A 100 4.17 -16.90 0.84
CA SER A 100 3.63 -16.45 -0.46
C SER A 100 3.74 -14.94 -0.68
N ALA A 101 4.29 -14.19 0.28
CA ALA A 101 4.44 -12.75 0.16
C ALA A 101 5.71 -12.41 -0.64
N THR A 102 5.58 -11.50 -1.62
CA THR A 102 6.73 -10.97 -2.35
C THR A 102 7.49 -9.99 -1.47
N SER A 103 8.80 -10.18 -1.32
CA SER A 103 9.64 -9.24 -0.58
C SER A 103 9.78 -7.92 -1.35
N VAL A 104 10.14 -6.84 -0.64
CA VAL A 104 10.45 -5.55 -1.27
C VAL A 104 11.65 -5.68 -2.21
N GLU A 105 12.66 -6.44 -1.82
CA GLU A 105 13.84 -6.72 -2.65
C GLU A 105 13.45 -7.43 -3.95
N GLU A 106 12.66 -8.49 -3.86
CA GLU A 106 12.18 -9.25 -5.01
C GLU A 106 11.29 -8.39 -5.91
N SER A 107 10.47 -7.53 -5.31
CA SER A 107 9.65 -6.57 -6.05
C SER A 107 10.51 -5.57 -6.85
N ILE A 108 11.54 -5.00 -6.22
CA ILE A 108 12.46 -4.07 -6.87
C ILE A 108 13.25 -4.79 -7.98
N LYS A 109 13.69 -6.02 -7.74
CA LYS A 109 14.38 -6.84 -8.73
C LYS A 109 13.49 -7.13 -9.93
N ASN A 110 12.24 -7.53 -9.71
CA ASN A 110 11.27 -7.77 -10.78
C ASN A 110 10.99 -6.51 -11.62
N VAL A 111 10.95 -5.33 -10.99
CA VAL A 111 10.83 -4.05 -11.70
C VAL A 111 12.09 -3.76 -12.51
N LEU A 112 13.27 -3.95 -11.91
CA LEU A 112 14.55 -3.70 -12.55
C LEU A 112 14.76 -4.61 -13.76
N ASP A 113 14.45 -5.90 -13.65
CA ASP A 113 14.54 -6.88 -14.75
C ASP A 113 13.59 -6.51 -15.89
N LYS A 114 12.34 -6.12 -15.58
CA LYS A 114 11.37 -5.62 -16.58
C LYS A 114 11.84 -4.36 -17.31
N VAL A 115 12.50 -3.42 -16.62
CA VAL A 115 12.98 -2.16 -17.21
C VAL A 115 14.28 -2.36 -17.99
N THR A 116 15.16 -3.26 -17.52
CA THR A 116 16.46 -3.52 -18.15
C THR A 116 16.43 -4.60 -19.22
N GLY A 117 15.31 -5.32 -19.37
CA GLY A 117 15.12 -6.35 -20.39
C GLY A 117 15.95 -7.62 -20.14
N LYS A 118 16.24 -7.90 -18.87
CA LYS A 118 16.86 -9.17 -18.43
C LYS A 118 15.81 -10.19 -18.03
#